data_AF-A0A8S3H6G4-F1
#
_entry.id   AF-A0A8S3H6G4-F1
#
_cell.length_a   1.000
_cell.length_b   1.000
_cell.length_c   1.000
_cell.angle_alpha   90.00
_cell.angle_beta   90.00
_cell.angle_gamma   90.00
#
_symmetry.space_group_name_H-M   'P 1'
#
loop_
_entity.id
_entity.type
_entity.pdbx_description
1 polymer ?
#
loop_
_entity_poly.entity_id
_entity_poly.type
_entity_poly.pdbx_seq_one_letter_code
_entity_poly.pdbx_strand_id
1 'polypeptide(L)'
;MEAADEKKKAEFLKKNAINAQDILNILSDRKPYAIIFLLDCSRQHFLRNIDLNKRALNANESRSVGLTAMHKADSLVAFSCAPGALVDDRSEEQNSLFMKHLLKHLATPNEDIANVLRDVTNGVMQDSNSTQIPFINVQLRHKNIYLCEQAD
;
A
#
# COMPACT_ATOMS: atom_id res chain seq x y z
N MET A 1 -4.62 -25.45 20.32
CA MET A 1 -3.63 -25.71 19.25
C MET A 1 -3.39 -24.47 18.36
N GLU A 2 -4.37 -23.57 18.23
CA GLU A 2 -4.37 -22.39 17.34
C GLU A 2 -3.42 -21.23 17.77
N ALA A 3 -3.38 -20.86 19.06
CA ALA A 3 -2.58 -19.72 19.53
C ALA A 3 -1.06 -19.90 19.46
N ALA A 4 -0.57 -21.14 19.53
CA ALA A 4 0.86 -21.44 19.44
C ALA A 4 1.39 -21.27 18.00
N ASP A 5 0.55 -21.59 17.02
CA ASP A 5 0.88 -21.48 15.59
C ASP A 5 0.91 -20.02 15.14
N GLU A 6 -0.04 -19.19 15.61
CA GLU A 6 -0.04 -17.75 15.35
C GLU A 6 1.16 -17.03 15.97
N LYS A 7 1.58 -17.42 17.18
CA LYS A 7 2.79 -16.84 17.81
C LYS A 7 4.05 -17.16 17.01
N LYS A 8 4.18 -18.40 16.55
CA LYS A 8 5.29 -18.85 15.69
C LYS A 8 5.28 -18.09 14.36
N LYS A 9 4.11 -17.88 13.77
CA LYS A 9 3.90 -17.11 12.53
C LYS A 9 4.25 -15.63 12.70
N ALA A 10 3.89 -15.02 13.83
CA ALA A 10 4.27 -13.64 14.16
C ALA A 10 5.78 -13.48 14.35
N GLU A 11 6.45 -14.43 15.01
CA GLU A 11 7.91 -14.44 15.11
C GLU A 11 8.59 -14.64 13.76
N PHE A 12 8.03 -15.51 12.90
CA PHE A 12 8.51 -15.68 11.53
C PHE A 12 8.44 -14.36 10.74
N LEU A 13 7.31 -13.66 10.76
CA LEU A 13 7.18 -12.36 10.09
C LEU A 13 8.16 -11.33 10.64
N LYS A 14 8.33 -11.23 11.96
CA LYS A 14 9.29 -10.28 12.57
C LYS A 14 10.72 -10.50 12.09
N LYS A 15 11.09 -11.75 11.75
CA LYS A 15 12.43 -12.11 11.28
C LYS A 15 12.59 -12.03 9.76
N ASN A 16 11.51 -12.23 9.01
CA ASN A 16 11.55 -12.45 7.56
C ASN A 16 10.77 -11.41 6.74
N ALA A 17 10.15 -10.43 7.38
CA ALA A 17 9.43 -9.35 6.71
C ALA A 17 9.95 -7.99 7.15
N ILE A 18 9.72 -6.99 6.30
CA ILE A 18 10.04 -5.60 6.61
C ILE A 18 8.74 -4.86 6.93
N ASN A 19 8.76 -4.05 7.97
CA ASN A 19 7.65 -3.17 8.30
C ASN A 19 7.68 -1.93 7.41
N ALA A 20 6.75 -1.84 6.46
CA ALA A 20 6.63 -0.71 5.55
C ALA A 20 6.39 0.63 6.28
N GLN A 21 5.70 0.62 7.43
CA GLN A 21 5.49 1.84 8.23
C GLN A 21 6.80 2.34 8.84
N ASP A 22 7.72 1.43 9.22
CA ASP A 22 9.02 1.81 9.77
C ASP A 22 9.90 2.44 8.68
N ILE A 23 9.88 1.89 7.45
CA ILE A 23 10.53 2.53 6.29
C ILE A 23 9.95 3.93 6.07
N LEU A 24 8.61 4.07 6.06
CA LEU A 24 7.95 5.35 5.85
C LEU A 24 8.34 6.37 6.94
N ASN A 25 8.47 5.94 8.20
CA ASN A 25 8.94 6.79 9.29
C ASN A 25 10.37 7.27 9.03
N ILE A 26 11.29 6.36 8.68
CA ILE A 26 12.70 6.69 8.38
C ILE A 26 12.81 7.68 7.22
N LEU A 27 12.03 7.49 6.16
CA LEU A 27 12.00 8.41 5.02
C LEU A 27 11.44 9.78 5.43
N SER A 28 10.36 9.80 6.21
CA SER A 28 9.71 11.04 6.69
C SER A 28 10.63 11.88 7.56
N ASP A 29 11.46 11.24 8.41
CA ASP A 29 12.42 11.95 9.28
C ASP A 29 13.48 12.72 8.49
N ARG A 30 13.74 12.35 7.23
CA ARG A 30 14.63 13.08 6.33
C ARG A 30 14.02 14.34 5.73
N LYS A 31 12.73 14.61 6.01
CA LYS A 31 11.96 15.76 5.50
C LYS A 31 12.06 15.93 3.97
N PRO A 32 11.83 14.87 3.17
CA PRO A 32 11.84 14.98 1.72
C PRO A 32 10.69 15.87 1.24
N TYR A 33 10.81 16.36 0.00
CA TYR A 33 9.74 17.12 -0.65
C TYR A 33 8.45 16.30 -0.83
N ALA A 34 8.60 15.03 -1.19
CA ALA A 34 7.52 14.06 -1.32
C ALA A 34 8.05 12.64 -1.09
N ILE A 35 7.20 11.75 -0.57
CA ILE A 35 7.45 10.31 -0.45
C ILE A 35 6.40 9.59 -1.28
N ILE A 36 6.81 8.88 -2.31
CA ILE A 36 5.91 8.04 -3.12
C ILE A 36 6.22 6.58 -2.80
N PHE A 37 5.26 5.88 -2.19
CA PHE A 37 5.41 4.49 -1.78
C PHE A 37 4.42 3.62 -2.55
N LEU A 38 4.93 2.82 -3.48
CA LEU A 38 4.13 1.92 -4.32
C LEU A 38 4.33 0.48 -3.84
N LEU A 39 3.24 -0.16 -3.39
CA LEU A 39 3.25 -1.49 -2.79
C LEU A 39 2.44 -2.45 -3.66
N ASP A 40 3.15 -3.16 -4.54
CA ASP A 40 2.56 -4.18 -5.40
C ASP A 40 2.62 -5.56 -4.73
N CYS A 41 1.71 -5.78 -3.79
CA CYS A 41 1.60 -7.04 -3.07
C CYS A 41 0.16 -7.28 -2.61
N SER A 42 -0.21 -8.56 -2.52
CA SER A 42 -1.50 -8.94 -1.94
C SER A 42 -1.61 -8.51 -0.48
N ARG A 43 -2.81 -8.11 -0.06
CA ARG A 43 -3.09 -7.61 1.30
C ARG A 43 -3.94 -8.56 2.12
N GLN A 44 -3.80 -9.86 1.88
CA GLN A 44 -4.45 -10.87 2.72
C GLN A 44 -3.99 -10.71 4.18
N HIS A 45 -4.94 -10.75 5.11
CA HIS A 45 -4.65 -10.69 6.52
C HIS A 45 -3.92 -11.98 6.94
N PHE A 46 -2.60 -11.93 7.05
CA PHE A 46 -1.79 -13.09 7.43
C PHE A 46 -1.90 -13.42 8.94
N LEU A 47 -2.31 -12.46 9.76
CA LEU A 47 -2.59 -12.63 11.18
C LEU A 47 -3.98 -12.07 11.48
N ARG A 48 -4.90 -12.95 11.91
CA ARG A 48 -6.09 -12.51 12.63
C ARG A 48 -5.56 -11.92 13.94
N ASN A 49 -5.88 -10.67 14.25
CA ASN A 49 -5.52 -10.11 15.55
C ASN A 49 -6.13 -11.00 16.65
N ILE A 50 -5.31 -11.76 17.37
CA ILE A 50 -5.75 -12.56 18.53
C ILE A 50 -6.44 -11.67 19.57
N ASP A 51 -6.11 -10.38 19.57
CA ASP A 51 -6.68 -9.37 20.45
C ASP A 51 -8.06 -8.83 20.03
N LEU A 52 -8.73 -9.40 19.01
CA LEU A 52 -10.11 -9.01 18.71
C LEU A 52 -11.08 -9.27 19.89
N ASN A 53 -10.73 -10.18 20.81
CA ASN A 53 -11.47 -10.44 22.05
C ASN A 53 -11.08 -9.53 23.23
N LYS A 54 -10.02 -8.72 23.11
CA LYS A 54 -9.65 -7.73 24.15
C LYS A 54 -10.27 -6.35 23.92
N ARG A 55 -11.09 -6.19 22.88
CA ARG A 55 -11.77 -4.93 22.53
C ARG A 55 -12.73 -4.39 23.60
N ALA A 56 -13.01 -5.13 24.68
CA ALA A 56 -14.10 -4.79 25.58
C ALA A 56 -13.74 -4.01 26.84
N LEU A 57 -12.46 -3.74 27.21
CA LEU A 57 -12.22 -3.23 28.59
C LEU A 57 -11.24 -2.08 28.84
N ASN A 58 -10.36 -1.66 27.91
CA ASN A 58 -9.41 -0.56 28.24
C ASN A 58 -9.23 0.44 27.08
N ALA A 59 -10.03 1.50 27.10
CA ALA A 59 -10.09 2.55 26.08
C ALA A 59 -8.92 3.57 26.10
N ASN A 60 -7.88 3.39 26.92
CA ASN A 60 -6.82 4.40 27.07
C ASN A 60 -5.43 4.01 26.53
N GLU A 61 -5.15 2.76 26.18
CA GLU A 61 -3.83 2.38 25.64
C GLU A 61 -3.92 1.21 24.64
N SER A 62 -4.55 1.43 23.50
CA SER A 62 -4.54 0.44 22.41
C SER A 62 -4.21 1.12 21.11
N ARG A 63 -2.90 1.37 20.87
CA ARG A 63 -2.40 1.52 19.50
C ARG A 63 -2.78 0.24 18.75
N SER A 64 -3.78 0.32 17.89
CA SER A 64 -4.20 -0.77 17.03
C SER A 64 -3.13 -0.98 15.95
N VAL A 65 -2.04 -1.65 16.32
CA VAL A 65 -0.86 -1.88 15.47
C VAL A 65 -1.22 -2.55 14.13
N GLY A 66 -2.34 -3.27 14.05
CA GLY A 66 -2.81 -3.93 12.83
C GLY A 66 -3.98 -3.27 12.07
N LEU A 67 -4.55 -2.16 12.57
CA LEU A 67 -5.71 -1.50 11.94
C LEU A 67 -5.46 -0.02 11.60
N THR A 68 -4.34 0.55 12.03
CA THR A 68 -4.01 1.93 11.72
C THR A 68 -3.58 2.03 10.25
N ALA A 69 -4.23 2.92 9.49
CA ALA A 69 -3.85 3.20 8.12
C ALA A 69 -2.39 3.70 8.07
N MET A 70 -1.60 3.18 7.14
CA MET A 70 -0.25 3.67 6.89
C MET A 70 -0.31 5.07 6.29
N HIS A 71 0.24 6.05 7.00
CA HIS A 71 0.22 7.46 6.59
C HIS A 71 1.35 8.27 7.24
N LYS A 72 1.82 9.30 6.53
CA LYS A 72 2.69 10.38 7.04
C LYS A 72 2.47 11.66 6.22
N ALA A 73 2.82 12.81 6.79
CA ALA A 73 2.86 14.05 6.02
C ALA A 73 3.80 13.91 4.81
N ASP A 74 3.45 14.57 3.70
CA ASP A 74 4.22 14.55 2.45
C ASP A 74 4.36 13.17 1.81
N SER A 75 3.49 12.23 2.17
CA SER A 75 3.50 10.90 1.59
C SER A 75 2.28 10.62 0.71
N LEU A 76 2.52 9.81 -0.31
CA LEU A 76 1.51 9.09 -1.06
C LEU A 76 1.83 7.60 -0.94
N VAL A 77 0.87 6.81 -0.49
CA VAL A 77 1.01 5.35 -0.38
C VAL A 77 -0.04 4.69 -1.27
N ALA A 78 0.39 3.98 -2.29
CA ALA A 78 -0.48 3.24 -3.21
C ALA A 78 -0.28 1.73 -3.00
N PHE A 79 -1.37 1.02 -2.79
CA PHE A 79 -1.41 -0.43 -2.73
C PHE A 79 -2.08 -0.98 -3.99
N SER A 80 -1.57 -2.07 -4.55
CA SER A 80 -2.16 -2.67 -5.75
C SER A 80 -3.56 -3.26 -5.56
N CYS A 81 -3.99 -3.49 -4.31
CA CYS A 81 -5.35 -3.91 -3.97
C CYS A 81 -5.87 -3.30 -2.65
N ALA A 82 -7.18 -3.44 -2.43
CA ALA A 82 -7.88 -3.02 -1.22
C ALA A 82 -7.41 -3.82 0.02
N PRO A 83 -7.55 -3.28 1.25
CA PRO A 83 -7.26 -4.03 2.46
C PRO A 83 -8.01 -5.37 2.51
N GLY A 84 -7.30 -6.47 2.80
CA GLY A 84 -7.90 -7.81 2.86
C GLY A 84 -8.14 -8.46 1.49
N ALA A 85 -7.90 -7.76 0.38
CA ALA A 85 -8.09 -8.28 -0.96
C ALA A 85 -6.84 -9.00 -1.49
N LEU A 86 -7.07 -9.84 -2.50
CA LEU A 86 -6.05 -10.44 -3.34
C LEU A 86 -5.77 -9.55 -4.55
N VAL A 87 -4.54 -9.66 -5.07
CA VAL A 87 -4.19 -9.19 -6.40
C VAL A 87 -4.55 -10.29 -7.40
N ASP A 88 -5.04 -9.89 -8.59
CA ASP A 88 -5.27 -10.81 -9.70
C ASP A 88 -3.91 -11.35 -10.18
N ASP A 89 -3.63 -12.62 -9.91
CA ASP A 89 -2.39 -13.29 -10.31
C ASP A 89 -2.57 -13.84 -11.72
N ARG A 90 -2.30 -12.98 -12.70
CA ARG A 90 -2.31 -13.37 -14.12
C ARG A 90 -1.03 -14.12 -14.43
N SER A 91 -1.00 -15.41 -14.09
CA SER A 91 0.18 -16.27 -14.23
C SER A 91 0.77 -16.35 -15.64
N GLU A 92 0.00 -15.96 -16.66
CA GLU A 92 0.42 -15.91 -18.07
C GLU A 92 0.96 -14.53 -18.51
N GLU A 93 0.77 -13.48 -17.71
CA GLU A 93 1.29 -12.14 -18.00
C GLU A 93 2.65 -11.91 -17.30
N GLN A 94 3.53 -11.13 -17.93
CA GLN A 94 4.85 -10.81 -17.37
C GLN A 94 4.78 -9.88 -16.14
N ASN A 95 3.76 -9.04 -16.08
CA ASN A 95 3.58 -8.03 -15.04
C ASN A 95 2.25 -8.24 -14.31
N SER A 96 2.20 -7.88 -13.03
CA SER A 96 0.93 -7.74 -12.33
C SER A 96 0.05 -6.71 -13.03
N LEU A 97 -1.27 -6.77 -12.80
CA LEU A 97 -2.20 -5.82 -13.40
C LEU A 97 -1.90 -4.38 -12.99
N PHE A 98 -1.52 -4.17 -11.72
CA PHE A 98 -1.12 -2.87 -11.22
C PHE A 98 0.15 -2.36 -11.90
N MET A 99 1.19 -3.20 -12.01
CA MET A 99 2.45 -2.83 -12.65
C MET A 99 2.28 -2.55 -14.15
N LYS A 100 1.46 -3.36 -14.84
CA LYS A 100 1.11 -3.16 -16.27
C LYS A 100 0.55 -1.76 -16.50
N HIS A 101 -0.46 -1.35 -15.73
CA HIS A 101 -1.06 -0.03 -15.87
C HIS A 101 -0.15 1.08 -15.33
N LEU A 102 0.63 0.82 -14.28
CA LEU A 102 1.63 1.77 -13.79
C LEU A 102 2.64 2.13 -14.88
N LEU A 103 3.27 1.15 -15.53
CA LEU A 103 4.25 1.40 -16.60
C LEU A 103 3.66 2.17 -17.78
N LYS A 104 2.38 1.92 -18.09
CA LYS A 104 1.66 2.65 -19.15
C LYS A 104 1.50 4.15 -18.85
N HIS A 105 1.22 4.50 -17.60
CA HIS A 105 0.90 5.88 -17.21
C HIS A 105 2.07 6.64 -16.57
N LEU A 106 3.08 5.94 -16.05
CA LEU A 106 4.24 6.53 -15.36
C LEU A 106 5.08 7.44 -16.27
N ALA A 107 5.12 7.11 -17.57
CA ALA A 107 5.86 7.87 -18.58
C ALA A 107 5.05 9.05 -19.19
N THR A 108 3.83 9.32 -18.68
CA THR A 108 3.05 10.48 -19.13
C THR A 108 3.76 11.77 -18.69
N PRO A 109 4.22 12.61 -19.63
CA PRO A 109 4.96 13.82 -19.26
C PRO A 109 4.07 14.82 -18.53
N ASN A 110 4.62 15.48 -17.51
CA ASN A 110 3.99 16.60 -16.78
C ASN A 110 2.64 16.24 -16.12
N GLU A 111 2.39 14.97 -15.85
CA GLU A 111 1.17 14.51 -15.18
C GLU A 111 1.40 14.32 -13.67
N ASP A 112 0.51 14.90 -12.86
CA ASP A 112 0.60 14.80 -11.41
C ASP A 112 0.45 13.35 -10.95
N ILE A 113 1.30 12.89 -10.03
CA ILE A 113 1.30 11.51 -9.55
C ILE A 113 -0.07 11.02 -9.04
N ALA A 114 -0.90 11.90 -8.47
CA ALA A 114 -2.24 11.51 -8.03
C ALA A 114 -3.18 11.25 -9.22
N ASN A 115 -3.01 11.95 -10.33
CA ASN A 115 -3.74 11.69 -11.57
C ASN A 115 -3.22 10.43 -12.27
N VAL A 116 -1.90 10.25 -12.35
CA VAL A 116 -1.29 9.01 -12.87
C VAL A 116 -1.87 7.80 -12.15
N LEU A 117 -1.92 7.82 -10.81
CA LEU A 117 -2.45 6.69 -10.04
C LEU A 117 -3.97 6.54 -10.13
N ARG A 118 -4.72 7.61 -10.45
CA ARG A 118 -6.14 7.51 -10.80
C ARG A 118 -6.32 6.74 -12.09
N ASP A 119 -5.51 7.02 -13.11
CA ASP A 119 -5.55 6.29 -14.38
C ASP A 119 -5.12 4.83 -14.23
N VAL A 120 -4.09 4.57 -13.41
CA VAL A 120 -3.73 3.20 -13.02
C VAL A 120 -4.91 2.48 -12.36
N THR A 121 -5.60 3.15 -11.44
CA THR A 121 -6.78 2.57 -10.76
C THR A 121 -7.88 2.23 -11.76
N ASN A 122 -8.19 3.14 -12.69
CA ASN A 122 -9.18 2.92 -13.73
C ASN A 122 -8.81 1.72 -14.62
N GLY A 123 -7.56 1.64 -15.06
CA GLY A 123 -7.07 0.53 -15.89
C GLY A 123 -7.12 -0.82 -15.18
N VAL A 124 -6.69 -0.88 -13.91
CA VAL A 124 -6.76 -2.10 -13.10
C VAL A 124 -8.21 -2.55 -12.89
N MET A 125 -9.11 -1.62 -12.56
CA MET A 125 -10.54 -1.94 -12.39
C MET A 125 -11.18 -2.40 -13.70
N GLN A 126 -10.82 -1.77 -14.83
CA GLN A 126 -11.34 -2.17 -16.13
C GLN A 126 -10.90 -3.59 -16.50
N ASP A 127 -9.59 -3.87 -16.45
CA ASP A 127 -9.06 -5.17 -16.89
C ASP A 127 -9.44 -6.30 -15.92
N SER A 128 -9.62 -6.01 -14.62
CA SER A 128 -10.01 -7.01 -13.61
C SER A 128 -11.53 -7.18 -13.47
N ASN A 129 -12.35 -6.51 -14.27
CA ASN A 129 -13.80 -6.44 -14.07
C ASN A 129 -14.19 -6.00 -12.64
N SER A 130 -13.45 -5.02 -12.10
CA SER A 130 -13.59 -4.44 -10.76
C SER A 130 -13.35 -5.42 -9.59
N THR A 131 -12.74 -6.59 -9.86
CA THR A 131 -12.37 -7.54 -8.80
C THR A 131 -11.10 -7.12 -8.05
N GLN A 132 -10.23 -6.34 -8.69
CA GLN A 132 -9.08 -5.71 -8.07
C GLN A 132 -9.25 -4.19 -8.06
N ILE A 133 -9.18 -3.59 -6.88
CA ILE A 133 -9.31 -2.14 -6.67
C ILE A 133 -8.06 -1.65 -5.93
N PRO A 134 -7.14 -0.92 -6.59
CA PRO A 134 -6.02 -0.27 -5.91
C PRO A 134 -6.49 0.68 -4.80
N PHE A 135 -5.72 0.77 -3.73
CA PHE A 135 -6.04 1.62 -2.58
C PHE A 135 -4.95 2.67 -2.38
N ILE A 136 -5.32 3.94 -2.38
CA ILE A 136 -4.36 5.06 -2.39
C ILE A 136 -4.65 5.99 -1.21
N ASN A 137 -3.64 6.23 -0.38
CA ASN A 137 -3.63 7.25 0.65
C ASN A 137 -2.77 8.43 0.19
N VAL A 138 -3.36 9.63 0.13
CA VAL A 138 -2.64 10.85 -0.27
C VAL A 138 -2.59 11.84 0.90
N GLN A 139 -1.38 12.19 1.32
CA GLN A 139 -1.07 13.22 2.31
C GLN A 139 -0.02 14.22 1.77
N LEU A 140 0.11 14.31 0.44
CA LEU A 140 0.94 15.28 -0.25
C LEU A 140 0.38 16.70 -0.01
N ARG A 141 1.24 17.64 0.37
CA ARG A 141 0.89 19.07 0.52
C ARG A 141 1.12 19.87 -0.76
N HIS A 142 2.08 19.42 -1.57
CA HIS A 142 2.44 20.03 -2.83
C HIS A 142 1.60 19.43 -3.97
N LYS A 143 1.24 20.27 -4.94
CA LYS A 143 0.64 19.86 -6.21
C LYS A 143 1.74 19.73 -7.26
N ASN A 144 1.43 19.12 -8.40
CA ASN A 144 2.30 19.04 -9.57
C ASN A 144 3.58 18.26 -9.27
N ILE A 145 3.44 17.08 -8.66
CA ILE A 145 4.56 16.16 -8.46
C ILE A 145 4.64 15.24 -9.67
N TYR A 146 5.64 15.48 -10.52
CA TYR A 146 5.85 14.75 -11.77
C TYR A 146 6.92 13.67 -11.59
N LEU A 147 6.68 12.49 -12.15
CA LEU A 147 7.69 11.41 -12.25
C LEU A 147 8.34 11.35 -13.63
N CYS A 148 7.74 12.02 -14.62
CA CYS A 148 8.29 12.22 -15.95
C CYS A 148 8.04 13.67 -16.36
N GLU A 149 9.11 14.43 -16.58
CA GLU A 149 9.04 15.79 -17.10
C GLU A 149 9.24 15.75 -18.62
N GLN A 150 8.53 16.61 -19.35
CA GLN A 150 8.82 16.80 -20.77
C GLN A 150 10.14 17.56 -20.91
N ALA A 151 11.04 17.06 -21.75
CA ALA A 151 12.24 17.81 -22.10
C ALA A 151 11.84 19.04 -22.93
N ASP A 152 12.35 20.21 -22.54
CA ASP A 152 12.23 21.47 -23.28
C ASP A 152 12.88 21.40 -24.68
#